data_AF-A0A935WH28-F1
#
_entry.id   AF-A0A935WH28-F1
#
_cell.length_a   1.000
_cell.length_b   1.000
_cell.length_c   1.000
_cell.angle_alpha   90.00
_cell.angle_beta   90.00
_cell.angle_gamma   90.00
#
_symmetry.space_group_name_H-M   'P 1'
#
loop_
_entity.id
_entity.type
_entity.pdbx_description
1 polymer ?
#
loop_
_entity_poly.entity_id
_entity_poly.type
_entity_poly.pdbx_seq_one_letter_code
_entity_poly.pdbx_strand_id
1 'polypeptide(L)'
;MQPLNAKLVGILKPTADGYRNIVAALMLISISRLHQHFKFLNPLRPAMTLVLLAAFYAFANPKMLSTALATKTWAARMIAAIGIMACISTPFGISMGNSGTFILYEYSKTILFAFLVLFAIRQASDLFQLVWAVVLAGGGLAYLSLFVFKIRAATSDGFARIQNAYSYDSNDLGFVCVLCLVLALLAWQTSGPRGKTVATVIMAGLGGAIARTGSRGAFLALVVVGAAMLVLVRGVSVGKKVAFVGVVMVGLLWFAPAGYWEQMNTMSNPTEDYNWTSETGRKAVFKRGMAYMMQFPIAGLGIDNFERAEGMLSERAKAQALDPSLPGIKWSAAHNSFLQAGAEMGIPGLVIMCIMVFSPIFICARLRKQMKGWAEGDAEQRFLYFTALYMPVAFIGFGVGGFFVSFAYLDPHIRAGGVHRRASAFL
;
A
#
# COMPACT_ATOMS: atom_id res chain seq x y z
N MET A 1 -19.40 -31.10 37.08
CA MET A 1 -19.09 -30.22 35.93
C MET A 1 -19.95 -28.97 36.06
N GLN A 2 -19.38 -27.88 36.58
CA GLN A 2 -20.05 -26.58 36.56
C GLN A 2 -20.12 -26.07 35.12
N PRO A 3 -21.24 -25.48 34.67
CA PRO A 3 -21.29 -24.87 33.35
C PRO A 3 -20.26 -23.73 33.33
N LEU A 4 -19.31 -23.78 32.38
CA LEU A 4 -18.41 -22.67 32.10
C LEU A 4 -19.27 -21.42 31.92
N ASN A 5 -19.07 -20.45 32.80
CA ASN A 5 -19.70 -19.14 32.75
C ASN A 5 -19.68 -18.58 31.33
N ALA A 6 -20.86 -18.30 30.78
CA ALA A 6 -21.10 -17.59 29.52
C ALA A 6 -20.67 -16.10 29.56
N LYS A 7 -19.59 -15.77 30.28
CA LYS A 7 -19.17 -14.40 30.64
C LYS A 7 -17.75 -14.00 30.21
N LEU A 8 -17.19 -14.61 29.17
CA LEU A 8 -15.92 -14.15 28.55
C LEU A 8 -16.01 -13.91 27.04
N VAL A 9 -17.18 -13.53 26.51
CA VAL A 9 -17.28 -12.94 25.16
C VAL A 9 -16.94 -11.45 25.24
N GLY A 10 -15.70 -11.15 25.66
CA GLY A 10 -15.17 -9.79 25.65
C GLY A 10 -14.99 -9.26 24.22
N ILE A 11 -14.94 -7.94 24.08
CA ILE A 11 -14.40 -7.29 22.88
C ILE A 11 -12.98 -6.87 23.21
N LEU A 12 -12.03 -7.17 22.32
CA LEU A 12 -10.65 -6.73 22.48
C LEU A 12 -10.61 -5.20 22.48
N LYS A 13 -9.97 -4.61 23.48
CA LYS A 13 -9.86 -3.15 23.63
C LYS A 13 -8.49 -2.68 23.16
N PRO A 14 -8.39 -1.47 22.57
CA PRO A 14 -7.10 -0.85 22.31
C PRO A 14 -6.28 -0.66 23.58
N THR A 15 -4.97 -0.77 23.47
CA THR A 15 -4.04 -0.46 24.57
C THR A 15 -4.02 1.06 24.82
N ALA A 16 -4.00 1.48 26.09
CA ALA A 16 -3.86 2.89 26.47
C ALA A 16 -2.40 3.25 26.75
N ASP A 17 -1.52 3.09 25.75
CA ASP A 17 -0.10 3.37 25.88
C ASP A 17 0.35 4.50 24.95
N GLY A 18 1.21 5.39 25.46
CA GLY A 18 1.68 6.58 24.75
C GLY A 18 2.35 6.25 23.42
N TYR A 19 3.23 5.24 23.39
CA TYR A 19 3.93 4.85 22.17
C TYR A 19 2.95 4.32 21.10
N ARG A 20 2.05 3.39 21.45
CA ARG A 20 1.07 2.83 20.51
C ARG A 20 0.11 3.90 20.00
N ASN A 21 -0.29 4.83 20.85
CA ASN A 21 -1.14 5.95 20.46
C ASN A 21 -0.43 6.86 19.43
N ILE A 22 0.84 7.17 19.65
CA ILE A 22 1.64 7.97 18.71
C ILE A 22 1.80 7.23 17.37
N VAL A 23 2.14 5.94 17.41
CA VAL A 23 2.30 5.12 16.19
C VAL A 23 0.97 4.97 15.44
N ALA A 24 -0.14 4.75 16.16
CA ALA A 24 -1.48 4.71 15.56
C ALA A 24 -1.87 6.05 14.92
N ALA A 25 -1.59 7.17 15.58
CA ALA A 25 -1.81 8.50 15.01
C ALA A 25 -0.93 8.72 13.77
N LEU A 26 0.33 8.29 13.80
CA LEU A 26 1.24 8.36 12.67
C LEU A 26 0.73 7.54 11.48
N MET A 27 0.30 6.29 11.71
CA MET A 27 -0.35 5.46 10.68
C MET A 27 -1.58 6.16 10.10
N LEU A 28 -2.43 6.75 10.95
CA LEU A 28 -3.62 7.46 10.53
C LEU A 28 -3.27 8.60 9.58
N ILE A 29 -2.35 9.50 9.95
CA ILE A 29 -2.03 10.68 9.13
C ILE A 29 -1.19 10.34 7.90
N SER A 30 -0.34 9.31 7.97
CA SER A 30 0.50 8.89 6.85
C SER A 30 -0.32 8.19 5.78
N ILE A 31 -1.24 7.31 6.17
CA ILE A 31 -2.11 6.61 5.22
C ILE A 31 -3.20 7.55 4.71
N SER A 32 -3.90 8.28 5.59
CA SER A 32 -5.02 9.13 5.16
C SER A 32 -4.61 10.42 4.46
N ARG A 33 -3.41 10.94 4.71
CA ARG A 33 -2.95 12.28 4.31
C ARG A 33 -3.87 13.42 4.76
N LEU A 34 -4.72 13.21 5.77
CA LEU A 34 -5.62 14.24 6.30
C LEU A 34 -4.87 15.52 6.70
N HIS A 35 -3.66 15.36 7.24
CA HIS A 35 -2.82 16.49 7.64
C HIS A 35 -2.47 17.45 6.48
N GLN A 36 -2.41 16.97 5.22
CA GLN A 36 -2.08 17.79 4.06
C GLN A 36 -3.25 18.68 3.60
N HIS A 37 -4.47 18.34 4.01
CA HIS A 37 -5.65 19.17 3.75
C HIS A 37 -5.63 20.46 4.57
N PHE A 38 -5.22 20.34 5.83
CA PHE A 38 -5.21 21.44 6.78
C PHE A 38 -3.88 22.20 6.72
N LYS A 39 -3.79 23.18 5.83
CA LYS A 39 -2.54 23.95 5.58
C LYS A 39 -1.92 24.56 6.85
N PHE A 40 -2.72 24.90 7.85
CA PHE A 40 -2.23 25.44 9.12
C PHE A 40 -1.39 24.42 9.93
N LEU A 41 -1.50 23.12 9.64
CA LEU A 41 -0.68 22.07 10.24
C LEU A 41 0.68 21.91 9.56
N ASN A 42 0.88 22.46 8.35
CA ASN A 42 2.12 22.31 7.59
C ASN A 42 3.38 22.75 8.37
N PRO A 43 3.39 23.88 9.11
CA PRO A 43 4.55 24.29 9.90
C PRO A 43 4.95 23.28 10.97
N LEU A 44 3.97 22.55 11.54
CA LEU A 44 4.19 21.54 12.58
C LEU A 44 4.79 20.24 12.05
N ARG A 45 4.86 20.07 10.72
CA ARG A 45 5.30 18.83 10.04
C ARG A 45 4.80 17.57 10.76
N PRO A 46 3.47 17.34 10.82
CA PRO A 46 2.87 16.42 11.80
C PRO A 46 3.44 15.01 11.78
N ALA A 47 3.74 14.46 10.59
CA ALA A 47 4.38 13.15 10.45
C ALA A 47 5.78 13.10 11.08
N MET A 48 6.62 14.11 10.81
CA MET A 48 7.96 14.19 11.38
C MET A 48 7.91 14.38 12.90
N THR A 49 7.01 15.22 13.39
CA THR A 49 6.80 15.45 14.82
C THR A 49 6.36 14.16 15.54
N LEU A 50 5.43 13.40 14.97
CA LEU A 50 5.02 12.10 15.54
C LEU A 50 6.15 11.06 15.48
N VAL A 51 6.97 11.03 14.43
CA VAL A 51 8.16 10.16 14.37
C VAL A 51 9.15 10.52 15.47
N LEU A 52 9.45 11.81 15.67
CA LEU A 52 10.35 12.28 16.73
C LEU A 52 9.80 11.96 18.12
N LEU A 53 8.50 12.15 18.35
CA LEU A 53 7.84 11.78 19.60
C LEU A 53 7.88 10.27 19.84
N ALA A 54 7.64 9.45 18.80
CA ALA A 54 7.74 8.00 18.90
C ALA A 54 9.17 7.57 19.24
N ALA A 55 10.19 8.16 18.59
CA ALA A 55 11.59 7.90 18.86
C ALA A 55 12.01 8.32 20.28
N PHE A 56 11.60 9.51 20.72
CA PHE A 56 11.84 9.99 22.08
C PHE A 56 11.20 9.07 23.12
N TYR A 57 9.93 8.68 22.92
CA TYR A 57 9.24 7.78 23.83
C TYR A 57 9.88 6.38 23.84
N ALA A 58 10.30 5.88 22.68
CA ALA A 58 11.04 4.62 22.54
C ALA A 58 12.37 4.67 23.32
N PHE A 59 13.10 5.77 23.23
CA PHE A 59 14.35 5.98 23.96
C PHE A 59 14.13 6.12 25.47
N ALA A 60 13.13 6.89 25.89
CA ALA A 60 12.82 7.11 27.31
C ALA A 60 12.24 5.87 27.99
N ASN A 61 11.53 5.01 27.25
CA ASN A 61 10.81 3.86 27.80
C ASN A 61 11.13 2.57 27.02
N PRO A 62 12.38 2.08 27.03
CA PRO A 62 12.78 0.93 26.21
C PRO A 62 12.06 -0.37 26.59
N LYS A 63 11.64 -0.52 27.85
CA LYS A 63 10.82 -1.65 28.34
C LYS A 63 9.42 -1.71 27.70
N MET A 64 8.99 -0.61 27.08
CA MET A 64 7.69 -0.55 26.39
C MET A 64 7.78 -1.05 24.95
N LEU A 65 8.97 -1.28 24.40
CA LEU A 65 9.15 -1.75 23.03
C LEU A 65 9.27 -3.28 22.98
N SER A 66 8.87 -3.87 21.85
CA SER A 66 9.10 -5.30 21.58
C SER A 66 10.48 -5.59 20.95
N THR A 67 11.52 -4.78 21.22
CA THR A 67 12.81 -4.79 20.50
C THR A 67 13.42 -6.18 20.31
N ALA A 68 13.51 -6.99 21.38
CA ALA A 68 14.12 -8.31 21.34
C ALA A 68 13.35 -9.33 20.48
N LEU A 69 12.03 -9.20 20.40
CA LEU A 69 11.17 -10.10 19.60
C LEU A 69 11.00 -9.56 18.18
N ALA A 70 10.73 -8.27 18.03
CA ALA A 70 10.48 -7.59 16.77
C ALA A 70 11.63 -7.75 15.78
N THR A 71 12.87 -7.51 16.23
CA THR A 71 14.08 -7.65 15.38
C THR A 71 14.32 -9.09 14.90
N LYS A 72 13.81 -10.08 15.61
CA LYS A 72 13.92 -11.50 15.24
C LYS A 72 12.76 -11.97 14.34
N THR A 73 11.71 -11.17 14.18
CA THR A 73 10.56 -11.54 13.35
C THR A 73 10.95 -11.68 11.88
N TRP A 74 10.21 -12.54 11.17
CA TRP A 74 10.34 -12.67 9.73
C TRP A 74 10.14 -11.34 8.99
N ALA A 75 9.15 -10.54 9.42
CA ALA A 75 8.89 -9.23 8.83
C ALA A 75 10.09 -8.28 8.94
N ALA A 76 10.70 -8.19 10.14
CA ALA A 76 11.91 -7.38 10.34
C ALA A 76 13.07 -7.82 9.44
N ARG A 77 13.28 -9.14 9.30
CA ARG A 77 14.32 -9.69 8.41
C ARG A 77 14.08 -9.31 6.96
N MET A 78 12.84 -9.36 6.47
CA MET A 78 12.52 -9.00 5.09
C MET A 78 12.66 -7.49 4.84
N ILE A 79 12.22 -6.64 5.78
CA ILE A 79 12.41 -5.19 5.72
C ILE A 79 13.92 -4.84 5.72
N ALA A 80 14.70 -5.48 6.57
CA ALA A 80 16.15 -5.30 6.59
C ALA A 80 16.80 -5.81 5.29
N ALA A 81 16.38 -6.97 4.77
CA ALA A 81 16.92 -7.54 3.54
C ALA A 81 16.69 -6.63 2.33
N ILE A 82 15.48 -6.09 2.15
CA ILE A 82 15.20 -5.15 1.06
C ILE A 82 15.89 -3.81 1.27
N GLY A 83 16.06 -3.37 2.52
CA GLY A 83 16.86 -2.20 2.87
C GLY A 83 18.34 -2.35 2.51
N ILE A 84 18.93 -3.50 2.86
CA ILE A 84 20.32 -3.84 2.53
C ILE A 84 20.51 -3.93 1.02
N MET A 85 19.58 -4.58 0.30
CA MET A 85 19.65 -4.66 -1.16
C MET A 85 19.54 -3.29 -1.82
N ALA A 86 18.74 -2.37 -1.29
CA ALA A 86 18.71 -1.00 -1.78
C ALA A 86 20.07 -0.30 -1.62
N CYS A 87 20.72 -0.47 -0.46
CA CYS A 87 22.08 0.05 -0.24
C CYS A 87 23.10 -0.58 -1.20
N ILE A 88 23.03 -1.90 -1.43
CA ILE A 88 23.90 -2.61 -2.38
C ILE A 88 23.65 -2.12 -3.81
N SER A 89 22.39 -1.85 -4.20
CA SER A 89 22.07 -1.35 -5.55
C SER A 89 22.67 0.03 -5.86
N THR A 90 22.93 0.85 -4.83
CA THR A 90 23.33 2.25 -4.97
C THR A 90 24.70 2.45 -5.65
N PRO A 91 25.81 1.84 -5.19
CA PRO A 91 27.13 2.03 -5.81
C PRO A 91 27.25 1.45 -7.23
N PHE A 92 26.41 0.48 -7.59
CA PHE A 92 26.43 -0.17 -8.91
C PHE A 92 25.34 0.35 -9.85
N GLY A 93 24.51 1.29 -9.40
CA GLY A 93 23.42 1.85 -10.17
C GLY A 93 23.87 2.92 -11.16
N ILE A 94 22.99 3.27 -12.10
CA ILE A 94 23.25 4.27 -13.15
C ILE A 94 23.40 5.69 -12.60
N SER A 95 22.94 5.96 -11.38
CA SER A 95 23.14 7.23 -10.68
C SER A 95 23.22 7.03 -9.17
N MET A 96 24.45 6.90 -8.67
CA MET A 96 24.73 6.76 -7.24
C MET A 96 24.20 7.95 -6.43
N GLY A 97 24.36 9.18 -6.91
CA GLY A 97 23.89 10.38 -6.23
C GLY A 97 22.36 10.43 -6.06
N ASN A 98 21.62 10.00 -7.09
CA ASN A 98 20.16 9.91 -7.02
C ASN A 98 19.72 8.85 -6.01
N SER A 99 20.25 7.62 -6.13
CA SER A 99 19.94 6.52 -5.21
C SER A 99 20.30 6.84 -3.76
N GLY A 100 21.48 7.44 -3.51
CA GLY A 100 21.90 7.85 -2.17
C GLY A 100 21.00 8.93 -1.57
N THR A 101 20.64 9.94 -2.36
CA THR A 101 19.68 10.99 -1.95
C THR A 101 18.32 10.37 -1.63
N PHE A 102 17.82 9.49 -2.48
CA PHE A 102 16.55 8.78 -2.25
C PHE A 102 16.59 7.95 -0.96
N ILE A 103 17.67 7.19 -0.72
CA ILE A 103 17.79 6.41 0.52
C ILE A 103 17.74 7.31 1.75
N LEU A 104 18.54 8.38 1.77
CA LEU A 104 18.69 9.25 2.94
C LEU A 104 17.42 10.04 3.23
N TYR A 105 16.79 10.60 2.20
CA TYR A 105 15.66 11.52 2.38
C TYR A 105 14.30 10.87 2.27
N GLU A 106 14.14 9.75 1.56
CA GLU A 106 12.84 9.13 1.31
C GLU A 106 12.73 7.76 1.96
N TYR A 107 13.55 6.82 1.53
CA TYR A 107 13.40 5.42 1.91
C TYR A 107 13.71 5.16 3.40
N SER A 108 14.66 5.90 3.98
CA SER A 108 14.97 5.83 5.41
C SER A 108 13.74 6.07 6.30
N LYS A 109 12.84 6.98 5.88
CA LYS A 109 11.58 7.27 6.58
C LYS A 109 10.63 6.09 6.51
N THR A 110 10.51 5.44 5.35
CA THR A 110 9.69 4.23 5.15
C THR A 110 10.19 3.09 6.03
N ILE A 111 11.51 2.84 6.05
CA ILE A 111 12.12 1.80 6.87
C ILE A 111 11.92 2.09 8.36
N LEU A 112 12.21 3.33 8.80
CA LEU A 112 12.02 3.75 10.18
C LEU A 112 10.55 3.58 10.61
N PHE A 113 9.61 4.03 9.77
CA PHE A 113 8.18 3.87 10.03
C PHE A 113 7.77 2.40 10.17
N ALA A 114 8.26 1.52 9.28
CA ALA A 114 7.99 0.09 9.36
C ALA A 114 8.51 -0.52 10.67
N PHE A 115 9.71 -0.14 11.13
CA PHE A 115 10.24 -0.59 12.41
C PHE A 115 9.49 -0.02 13.62
N LEU A 116 9.04 1.25 13.58
CA LEU A 116 8.20 1.83 14.63
C LEU A 116 6.89 1.04 14.79
N VAL A 117 6.26 0.65 13.68
CA VAL A 117 5.07 -0.20 13.68
C VAL A 117 5.38 -1.58 14.28
N LEU A 118 6.49 -2.21 13.89
CA LEU A 118 6.89 -3.51 14.45
C LEU A 118 7.17 -3.46 15.95
N PHE A 119 7.85 -2.42 16.44
CA PHE A 119 8.15 -2.24 17.85
C PHE A 119 6.93 -1.93 18.71
N ALA A 120 5.84 -1.42 18.09
CA ALA A 120 4.59 -1.14 18.77
C ALA A 120 3.81 -2.41 19.14
N ILE A 121 3.96 -3.49 18.36
CA ILE A 121 3.18 -4.72 18.53
C ILE A 121 3.86 -5.62 19.57
N ARG A 122 3.26 -5.73 20.77
CA ARG A 122 3.65 -6.70 21.82
C ARG A 122 2.58 -7.76 22.06
N GLN A 123 1.33 -7.35 21.98
CA GLN A 123 0.17 -8.18 22.29
C GLN A 123 -0.95 -7.97 21.27
N ALA A 124 -1.98 -8.81 21.30
CA ALA A 124 -3.07 -8.75 20.34
C ALA A 124 -3.81 -7.40 20.36
N SER A 125 -3.95 -6.77 21.53
CA SER A 125 -4.62 -5.47 21.68
C SER A 125 -3.86 -4.32 21.00
N ASP A 126 -2.53 -4.38 20.94
CA ASP A 126 -1.72 -3.42 20.16
C ASP A 126 -2.00 -3.59 18.68
N LEU A 127 -1.96 -4.84 18.20
CA LEU A 127 -2.25 -5.14 16.79
C LEU A 127 -3.68 -4.73 16.42
N PHE A 128 -4.66 -4.95 17.31
CA PHE A 128 -6.04 -4.50 17.13
C PHE A 128 -6.14 -2.98 17.01
N GLN A 129 -5.40 -2.23 17.83
CA GLN A 129 -5.34 -0.77 17.74
C GLN A 129 -4.74 -0.32 16.40
N LEU A 130 -3.65 -0.94 15.95
CA LEU A 130 -3.02 -0.59 14.67
C LEU A 130 -3.89 -0.96 13.46
N VAL A 131 -4.62 -2.09 13.51
CA VAL A 131 -5.64 -2.43 12.50
C VAL A 131 -6.70 -1.33 12.44
N TRP A 132 -7.23 -0.90 13.59
CA TRP A 132 -8.18 0.20 13.64
C TRP A 132 -7.59 1.53 13.17
N ALA A 133 -6.30 1.79 13.40
CA ALA A 133 -5.63 2.97 12.86
C ALA A 133 -5.65 2.97 11.32
N VAL A 134 -5.39 1.82 10.67
CA VAL A 134 -5.52 1.70 9.20
C VAL A 134 -6.96 1.86 8.74
N VAL A 135 -7.93 1.27 9.45
CA VAL A 135 -9.35 1.39 9.10
C VAL A 135 -9.83 2.83 9.16
N LEU A 136 -9.50 3.55 10.24
CA LEU A 136 -9.82 4.96 10.40
C LEU A 136 -9.06 5.82 9.37
N ALA A 137 -7.82 5.47 9.04
CA ALA A 137 -7.10 6.12 7.96
C ALA A 137 -7.84 5.95 6.62
N GLY A 138 -8.28 4.73 6.31
CA GLY A 138 -9.11 4.41 5.16
C GLY A 138 -10.42 5.20 5.15
N GLY A 139 -11.05 5.40 6.32
CA GLY A 139 -12.19 6.30 6.47
C GLY A 139 -11.85 7.76 6.12
N GLY A 140 -10.69 8.25 6.55
CA GLY A 140 -10.18 9.57 6.16
C GLY A 140 -9.90 9.70 4.67
N LEU A 141 -9.29 8.68 4.06
CA LEU A 141 -9.10 8.58 2.61
C LEU A 141 -10.43 8.58 1.86
N ALA A 142 -11.40 7.81 2.33
CA ALA A 142 -12.74 7.78 1.75
C ALA A 142 -13.40 9.16 1.82
N TYR A 143 -13.36 9.82 2.98
CA TYR A 143 -13.85 11.18 3.13
C TYR A 143 -13.18 12.15 2.14
N LEU A 144 -11.86 12.17 2.08
CA LEU A 144 -11.13 13.03 1.16
C LEU A 144 -11.49 12.72 -0.30
N SER A 145 -11.59 11.45 -0.67
CA SER A 145 -11.91 11.02 -2.03
C SER A 145 -13.33 11.40 -2.45
N LEU A 146 -14.29 11.31 -1.52
CA LEU A 146 -15.71 11.55 -1.79
C LEU A 146 -16.10 13.03 -1.70
N PHE A 147 -15.42 13.83 -0.89
CA PHE A 147 -15.88 15.19 -0.59
C PHE A 147 -14.85 16.29 -0.90
N VAL A 148 -13.57 15.95 -1.02
CA VAL A 148 -12.49 16.95 -1.16
C VAL A 148 -11.80 16.88 -2.51
N PHE A 149 -11.39 15.68 -2.93
CA PHE A 149 -10.66 15.49 -4.18
C PHE A 149 -11.57 15.73 -5.39
N LYS A 150 -11.03 16.41 -6.39
CA LYS A 150 -11.77 16.76 -7.61
C LYS A 150 -11.55 15.69 -8.67
N ILE A 151 -12.61 15.38 -9.41
CA ILE A 151 -12.56 14.54 -10.60
C ILE A 151 -12.24 15.41 -11.81
N ARG A 152 -11.33 14.94 -12.68
CA ARG A 152 -10.99 15.55 -13.96
C ARG A 152 -10.77 14.46 -15.01
N ALA A 153 -10.99 14.79 -16.28
CA ALA A 153 -10.62 13.94 -17.40
C ALA A 153 -9.11 13.71 -17.40
N ALA A 154 -8.67 12.45 -17.49
CA ALA A 154 -7.26 12.13 -17.62
C ALA A 154 -6.74 12.49 -19.02
N THR A 155 -5.54 13.04 -19.10
CA THR A 155 -4.93 13.45 -20.38
C THR A 155 -4.64 12.30 -21.32
N SER A 156 -4.53 11.06 -20.82
CA SER A 156 -4.19 9.88 -21.63
C SER A 156 -5.37 9.25 -22.36
N ASP A 157 -6.56 9.27 -21.76
CA ASP A 157 -7.73 8.52 -22.26
C ASP A 157 -9.06 9.26 -22.09
N GLY A 158 -9.07 10.48 -21.56
CA GLY A 158 -10.26 11.31 -21.40
C GLY A 158 -11.19 10.89 -20.25
N PHE A 159 -10.97 9.73 -19.61
CA PHE A 159 -11.88 9.25 -18.56
C PHE A 159 -11.79 10.08 -17.27
N ALA A 160 -12.96 10.35 -16.70
CA ALA A 160 -13.12 11.13 -15.49
C ALA A 160 -12.67 10.33 -14.25
N ARG A 161 -11.61 10.80 -13.59
CA ARG A 161 -11.13 10.20 -12.33
C ARG A 161 -10.54 11.25 -11.39
N ILE A 162 -10.32 10.87 -10.13
CA ILE A 162 -9.59 11.73 -9.18
C ILE A 162 -8.21 12.06 -9.75
N GLN A 163 -7.88 13.34 -9.81
CA GLN A 163 -6.55 13.83 -10.18
C GLN A 163 -6.00 14.69 -9.03
N ASN A 164 -4.68 14.62 -8.80
CA ASN A 164 -3.99 15.36 -7.73
C ASN A 164 -4.53 15.04 -6.31
N ALA A 165 -4.54 13.77 -5.91
CA ALA A 165 -4.90 13.32 -4.56
C ALA A 165 -3.75 13.53 -3.56
N TYR A 166 -3.31 14.78 -3.49
CA TYR A 166 -2.05 15.20 -2.88
C TYR A 166 -0.85 14.41 -3.41
N SER A 167 -0.38 13.46 -2.62
CA SER A 167 0.83 12.70 -2.85
C SER A 167 0.53 11.34 -3.49
N TYR A 168 -0.75 10.94 -3.52
CA TYR A 168 -1.24 9.77 -4.26
C TYR A 168 -1.66 10.16 -5.68
N ASP A 169 -1.33 9.30 -6.65
CA ASP A 169 -2.07 9.28 -7.90
C ASP A 169 -3.37 8.45 -7.77
N SER A 170 -4.20 8.45 -8.81
CA SER A 170 -5.48 7.76 -8.79
C SER A 170 -5.34 6.24 -8.59
N ASN A 171 -4.31 5.62 -9.17
CA ASN A 171 -4.08 4.19 -9.06
C ASN A 171 -3.60 3.84 -7.66
N ASP A 172 -2.68 4.63 -7.12
CA ASP A 172 -2.15 4.48 -5.77
C ASP A 172 -3.26 4.58 -4.73
N LEU A 173 -4.13 5.59 -4.86
CA LEU A 173 -5.28 5.81 -3.98
C LEU A 173 -6.23 4.61 -3.99
N GLY A 174 -6.59 4.12 -5.19
CA GLY A 174 -7.50 2.99 -5.35
C GLY A 174 -6.91 1.72 -4.74
N PHE A 175 -5.62 1.50 -4.94
CA PHE A 175 -4.90 0.37 -4.35
C PHE A 175 -4.89 0.40 -2.81
N VAL A 176 -4.54 1.54 -2.20
CA VAL A 176 -4.56 1.70 -0.74
C VAL A 176 -5.96 1.50 -0.18
N CYS A 177 -7.00 1.97 -0.87
CA CYS A 177 -8.39 1.76 -0.46
C CYS A 177 -8.77 0.27 -0.44
N VAL A 178 -8.32 -0.53 -1.41
CA VAL A 178 -8.54 -1.99 -1.43
C VAL A 178 -7.88 -2.66 -0.23
N LEU A 179 -6.64 -2.27 0.13
CA LEU A 179 -5.97 -2.83 1.33
C LEU A 179 -6.69 -2.44 2.62
N CYS A 180 -7.12 -1.18 2.74
CA CYS A 180 -7.90 -0.70 3.88
C CYS A 180 -9.24 -1.45 3.99
N LEU A 181 -9.87 -1.80 2.87
CA LEU A 181 -11.12 -2.53 2.84
C LEU A 181 -11.01 -3.91 3.48
N VAL A 182 -9.94 -4.65 3.20
CA VAL A 182 -9.70 -5.98 3.81
C VAL A 182 -9.54 -5.86 5.33
N LEU A 183 -8.84 -4.82 5.80
CA LEU A 183 -8.66 -4.58 7.23
C LEU A 183 -9.94 -4.05 7.90
N ALA A 184 -10.79 -3.31 7.18
CA ALA A 184 -12.10 -2.90 7.67
C ALA A 184 -13.02 -4.10 7.89
N LEU A 185 -12.93 -5.12 7.03
CA LEU A 185 -13.64 -6.39 7.21
C LEU A 185 -13.13 -7.17 8.42
N LEU A 186 -11.80 -7.24 8.62
CA LEU A 186 -11.21 -7.83 9.82
C LEU A 186 -11.72 -7.12 11.10
N ALA A 187 -11.69 -5.78 11.11
CA ALA A 187 -12.17 -4.98 12.23
C ALA A 187 -13.67 -5.20 12.47
N TRP A 188 -14.48 -5.31 11.41
CA TRP A 188 -15.92 -5.59 11.51
C TRP A 188 -16.20 -6.95 12.18
N GLN A 189 -15.45 -8.01 11.83
CA GLN A 189 -15.66 -9.35 12.41
C GLN A 189 -15.32 -9.41 13.90
N THR A 190 -14.35 -8.61 14.33
CA THR A 190 -13.74 -8.72 15.65
C THR A 190 -14.28 -7.69 16.65
N SER A 191 -15.07 -6.72 16.18
CA SER A 191 -15.56 -5.61 17.00
C SER A 191 -17.02 -5.74 17.45
N GLY A 192 -17.39 -4.96 18.47
CA GLY A 192 -18.78 -4.84 18.93
C GLY A 192 -19.68 -4.04 17.99
N PRO A 193 -20.97 -3.82 18.34
CA PRO A 193 -21.96 -3.20 17.47
C PRO A 193 -21.57 -1.80 16.94
N ARG A 194 -21.00 -0.95 17.80
CA ARG A 194 -20.51 0.38 17.41
C ARG A 194 -19.37 0.30 16.39
N GLY A 195 -18.38 -0.55 16.66
CA GLY A 195 -17.25 -0.78 15.74
C GLY A 195 -17.72 -1.36 14.39
N LYS A 196 -18.68 -2.29 14.40
CA LYS A 196 -19.29 -2.81 13.18
C LYS A 196 -19.96 -1.72 12.35
N THR A 197 -20.71 -0.82 12.99
CA THR A 197 -21.36 0.30 12.32
C THR A 197 -20.33 1.21 11.66
N VAL A 198 -19.29 1.61 12.40
CA VAL A 198 -18.19 2.44 11.87
C VAL A 198 -17.49 1.75 10.70
N ALA A 199 -17.13 0.48 10.84
CA ALA A 199 -16.50 -0.29 9.77
C ALA A 199 -17.40 -0.41 8.53
N THR A 200 -18.71 -0.62 8.69
CA THR A 200 -19.67 -0.67 7.58
C THR A 200 -19.73 0.65 6.81
N VAL A 201 -19.80 1.79 7.51
CA VAL A 201 -19.80 3.12 6.88
C VAL A 201 -18.48 3.35 6.12
N ILE A 202 -17.35 3.00 6.73
CA ILE A 202 -16.03 3.10 6.09
C ILE A 202 -15.94 2.20 4.85
N MET A 203 -16.43 0.97 4.92
CA MET A 203 -16.42 0.05 3.76
C MET A 203 -17.25 0.58 2.59
N ALA A 204 -18.44 1.14 2.85
CA ALA A 204 -19.24 1.79 1.81
C ALA A 204 -18.49 3.00 1.22
N GLY A 205 -17.89 3.84 2.07
CA GLY A 205 -17.09 4.97 1.65
C GLY A 205 -15.87 4.57 0.81
N LEU A 206 -15.19 3.49 1.19
CA LEU A 206 -14.06 2.91 0.45
C LEU A 206 -14.49 2.38 -0.92
N GLY A 207 -15.67 1.73 -1.02
CA GLY A 207 -16.25 1.33 -2.30
C GLY A 207 -16.44 2.53 -3.23
N GLY A 208 -16.99 3.63 -2.73
CA GLY A 208 -17.15 4.86 -3.51
C GLY A 208 -15.82 5.54 -3.85
N ALA A 209 -14.86 5.54 -2.94
CA ALA A 209 -13.51 6.05 -3.19
C ALA A 209 -12.82 5.28 -4.31
N ILE A 210 -12.90 3.94 -4.30
CA ILE A 210 -12.38 3.07 -5.36
C ILE A 210 -13.02 3.44 -6.71
N ALA A 211 -14.33 3.64 -6.77
CA ALA A 211 -15.00 4.03 -8.00
C ALA A 211 -14.48 5.37 -8.55
N ARG A 212 -14.36 6.38 -7.68
CA ARG A 212 -13.87 7.71 -8.06
C ARG A 212 -12.40 7.73 -8.49
N THR A 213 -11.62 6.71 -8.13
CA THR A 213 -10.25 6.60 -8.62
C THR A 213 -10.14 6.26 -10.09
N GLY A 214 -11.18 5.68 -10.71
CA GLY A 214 -11.12 5.21 -12.10
C GLY A 214 -9.95 4.25 -12.37
N SER A 215 -9.47 3.54 -11.34
CA SER A 215 -8.31 2.65 -11.45
C SER A 215 -8.75 1.24 -11.81
N ARG A 216 -8.43 0.82 -13.04
CA ARG A 216 -8.64 -0.57 -13.52
C ARG A 216 -7.92 -1.59 -12.65
N GLY A 217 -6.70 -1.27 -12.21
CA GLY A 217 -5.92 -2.12 -11.30
C GLY A 217 -6.56 -2.27 -9.93
N ALA A 218 -7.16 -1.20 -9.38
CA ALA A 218 -7.88 -1.27 -8.12
C ALA A 218 -9.18 -2.07 -8.24
N PHE A 219 -9.91 -1.92 -9.35
CA PHE A 219 -11.10 -2.73 -9.63
C PHE A 219 -10.76 -4.22 -9.75
N LEU A 220 -9.71 -4.58 -10.50
CA LEU A 220 -9.27 -5.97 -10.60
C LEU A 220 -8.81 -6.52 -9.25
N ALA A 221 -8.05 -5.74 -8.48
CA ALA A 221 -7.65 -6.12 -7.12
C ALA A 221 -8.88 -6.33 -6.21
N LEU A 222 -9.92 -5.50 -6.33
CA LEU A 222 -11.18 -5.65 -5.60
C LEU A 222 -11.90 -6.97 -5.96
N VAL A 223 -11.98 -7.30 -7.24
CA VAL A 223 -12.58 -8.56 -7.73
C VAL A 223 -11.81 -9.76 -7.19
N VAL A 224 -10.48 -9.76 -7.27
CA VAL A 224 -9.65 -10.87 -6.77
C VAL A 224 -9.73 -10.97 -5.25
N VAL A 225 -9.73 -9.85 -4.52
CA VAL A 225 -9.95 -9.84 -3.07
C VAL A 225 -11.32 -10.41 -2.72
N GLY A 226 -12.38 -10.02 -3.43
CA GLY A 226 -13.71 -10.60 -3.28
C GLY A 226 -13.73 -12.12 -3.46
N ALA A 227 -13.15 -12.60 -4.56
CA ALA A 227 -13.04 -14.03 -4.84
C ALA A 227 -12.19 -14.77 -3.79
N ALA A 228 -11.04 -14.21 -3.42
CA ALA A 228 -10.16 -14.75 -2.38
C ALA A 228 -10.89 -14.83 -1.03
N MET A 229 -11.73 -13.85 -0.68
CA MET A 229 -12.55 -13.91 0.52
C MET A 229 -13.58 -15.04 0.49
N LEU A 230 -14.23 -15.27 -0.65
CA LEU A 230 -15.18 -16.37 -0.80
C LEU A 230 -14.49 -17.72 -0.52
N VAL A 231 -13.28 -17.92 -1.04
CA VAL A 231 -12.54 -19.20 -0.98
C VAL A 231 -11.75 -19.39 0.32
N LEU A 232 -11.01 -18.37 0.75
CA LEU A 232 -10.02 -18.49 1.83
C LEU A 232 -10.61 -18.25 3.22
N VAL A 233 -11.64 -17.40 3.34
CA VAL A 233 -12.27 -17.05 4.62
C VAL A 233 -13.34 -18.09 4.95
N ARG A 234 -12.91 -19.31 5.29
CA ARG A 234 -13.79 -20.39 5.73
C ARG A 234 -14.24 -20.13 7.19
N GLY A 235 -15.49 -20.42 7.51
CA GLY A 235 -16.09 -20.17 8.84
C GLY A 235 -16.93 -18.88 8.95
N VAL A 236 -16.94 -18.03 7.92
CA VAL A 236 -17.90 -16.92 7.80
C VAL A 236 -19.04 -17.35 6.87
N SER A 237 -20.30 -17.14 7.30
CA SER A 237 -21.47 -17.53 6.51
C SER A 237 -21.51 -16.81 5.16
N VAL A 238 -22.00 -17.50 4.12
CA VAL A 238 -22.11 -16.95 2.75
C VAL A 238 -22.96 -15.67 2.75
N GLY A 239 -24.05 -15.62 3.52
CA GLY A 239 -24.88 -14.41 3.63
C GLY A 239 -24.10 -13.18 4.12
N LYS A 240 -23.19 -13.34 5.10
CA LYS A 240 -22.31 -12.23 5.54
C LYS A 240 -21.37 -11.81 4.43
N LYS A 241 -20.77 -12.77 3.71
CA LYS A 241 -19.88 -12.50 2.57
C LYS A 241 -20.59 -11.72 1.47
N VAL A 242 -21.80 -12.15 1.10
CA VAL A 242 -22.64 -11.47 0.10
C VAL A 242 -23.04 -10.08 0.58
N ALA A 243 -23.43 -9.93 1.86
CA ALA A 243 -23.73 -8.61 2.42
C ALA A 243 -22.53 -7.65 2.35
N PHE A 244 -21.31 -8.13 2.59
CA PHE A 244 -20.10 -7.31 2.43
C PHE A 244 -19.90 -6.85 0.99
N VAL A 245 -20.01 -7.77 0.03
CA VAL A 245 -19.94 -7.43 -1.39
C VAL A 245 -21.02 -6.40 -1.71
N GLY A 246 -22.25 -6.60 -1.23
CA GLY A 246 -23.36 -5.65 -1.39
C GLY A 246 -23.02 -4.25 -0.88
N VAL A 247 -22.53 -4.11 0.35
CA VAL A 247 -22.16 -2.79 0.93
C VAL A 247 -21.10 -2.08 0.10
N VAL A 248 -20.06 -2.80 -0.32
CA VAL A 248 -18.98 -2.23 -1.15
C VAL A 248 -19.52 -1.83 -2.52
N MET A 249 -20.36 -2.67 -3.14
CA MET A 249 -20.96 -2.42 -4.44
C MET A 249 -21.92 -1.24 -4.40
N VAL A 250 -22.69 -1.05 -3.32
CA VAL A 250 -23.54 0.14 -3.15
C VAL A 250 -22.70 1.41 -3.18
N GLY A 251 -21.60 1.45 -2.42
CA GLY A 251 -20.68 2.58 -2.45
C GLY A 251 -20.07 2.81 -3.85
N LEU A 252 -19.61 1.72 -4.49
CA LEU A 252 -19.00 1.77 -5.81
C LEU A 252 -19.98 2.31 -6.87
N LEU A 253 -21.21 1.78 -6.91
CA LEU A 253 -22.24 2.18 -7.87
C LEU A 253 -22.70 3.61 -7.64
N TRP A 254 -22.87 4.02 -6.38
CA TRP A 254 -23.38 5.35 -6.04
C TRP A 254 -22.42 6.48 -6.42
N PHE A 255 -21.10 6.24 -6.29
CA PHE A 255 -20.08 7.26 -6.53
C PHE A 255 -19.26 7.03 -7.81
N ALA A 256 -19.67 6.10 -8.67
CA ALA A 256 -19.02 5.88 -9.95
C ALA A 256 -19.16 7.13 -10.84
N PRO A 257 -18.05 7.71 -11.34
CA PRO A 257 -18.12 8.83 -12.26
C PRO A 257 -18.67 8.41 -13.63
N ALA A 258 -19.13 9.39 -14.41
CA ALA A 258 -19.53 9.16 -15.80
C ALA A 258 -18.37 8.53 -16.60
N GLY A 259 -18.69 7.54 -17.45
CA GLY A 259 -17.70 6.78 -18.21
C GLY A 259 -16.90 5.74 -17.41
N TYR A 260 -17.19 5.55 -16.10
CA TYR A 260 -16.48 4.56 -15.27
C TYR A 260 -16.60 3.14 -15.84
N TRP A 261 -17.81 2.71 -16.20
CA TRP A 261 -18.03 1.35 -16.70
C TRP A 261 -17.45 1.13 -18.10
N GLU A 262 -17.49 2.14 -18.96
CA GLU A 262 -16.79 2.14 -20.25
C GLU A 262 -15.28 1.97 -20.03
N GLN A 263 -14.71 2.74 -19.09
CA GLN A 263 -13.31 2.63 -18.72
C GLN A 263 -12.96 1.22 -18.20
N MET A 264 -13.80 0.60 -17.36
CA MET A 264 -13.56 -0.76 -16.88
C MET A 264 -13.69 -1.79 -18.03
N ASN A 265 -14.63 -1.59 -18.95
CA ASN A 265 -14.84 -2.49 -20.07
C ASN A 265 -13.68 -2.48 -21.08
N THR A 266 -12.83 -1.44 -21.12
CA THR A 266 -11.60 -1.45 -21.93
C THR A 266 -10.66 -2.62 -21.60
N MET A 267 -10.78 -3.24 -20.42
CA MET A 267 -10.02 -4.44 -20.07
C MET A 267 -10.39 -5.67 -20.91
N SER A 268 -11.59 -5.70 -21.49
CA SER A 268 -12.07 -6.78 -22.37
C SER A 268 -11.42 -6.72 -23.76
N ASN A 269 -11.03 -5.52 -24.23
CA ASN A 269 -10.40 -5.29 -25.54
C ASN A 269 -9.04 -4.59 -25.37
N PRO A 270 -8.03 -5.26 -24.80
CA PRO A 270 -6.78 -4.63 -24.40
C PRO A 270 -5.96 -4.12 -25.60
N THR A 271 -6.15 -4.66 -26.81
CA THR A 271 -5.37 -4.31 -27.99
C THR A 271 -5.64 -2.92 -28.54
N GLU A 272 -6.79 -2.34 -28.22
CA GLU A 272 -7.20 -0.99 -28.63
C GLU A 272 -6.79 0.08 -27.61
N ASP A 273 -6.37 -0.32 -26.40
CA ASP A 273 -6.02 0.59 -25.32
C ASP A 273 -4.60 1.17 -25.49
N TYR A 274 -4.44 2.44 -25.12
CA TYR A 274 -3.14 3.13 -25.18
C TYR A 274 -2.05 2.41 -24.38
N ASN A 275 -2.38 1.67 -23.31
CA ASN A 275 -1.40 0.90 -22.55
C ASN A 275 -0.78 -0.25 -23.36
N TRP A 276 -1.45 -0.70 -24.42
CA TRP A 276 -0.99 -1.75 -25.32
C TRP A 276 -0.31 -1.20 -26.57
N THR A 277 -0.85 -0.12 -27.14
CA THR A 277 -0.43 0.43 -28.44
C THR A 277 0.65 1.50 -28.34
N SER A 278 0.66 2.31 -27.27
CA SER A 278 1.63 3.41 -27.13
C SER A 278 3.00 2.90 -26.69
N GLU A 279 4.07 3.48 -27.24
CA GLU A 279 5.44 3.27 -26.77
C GLU A 279 5.67 3.71 -25.31
N THR A 280 4.80 4.62 -24.82
CA THR A 280 4.79 5.07 -23.42
C THR A 280 3.71 4.39 -22.59
N GLY A 281 3.01 3.42 -23.19
CA GLY A 281 2.01 2.58 -22.56
C GLY A 281 2.64 1.52 -21.66
N ARG A 282 1.85 0.99 -20.72
CA ARG A 282 2.33 0.05 -19.69
C ARG A 282 3.01 -1.20 -20.27
N LYS A 283 2.58 -1.72 -21.42
CA LYS A 283 3.22 -2.88 -22.08
C LYS A 283 4.64 -2.57 -22.51
N ALA A 284 4.86 -1.41 -23.15
CA ALA A 284 6.16 -1.00 -23.64
C ALA A 284 7.11 -0.68 -22.46
N VAL A 285 6.61 0.02 -21.44
CA VAL A 285 7.35 0.28 -20.20
C VAL A 285 7.73 -1.03 -19.50
N PHE A 286 6.81 -2.00 -19.42
CA PHE A 286 7.09 -3.31 -18.82
C PHE A 286 8.21 -4.05 -19.57
N LYS A 287 8.15 -4.08 -20.90
CA LYS A 287 9.21 -4.69 -21.72
C LYS A 287 10.57 -4.03 -21.50
N ARG A 288 10.62 -2.70 -21.43
CA ARG A 288 11.87 -1.97 -21.13
C ARG A 288 12.38 -2.25 -19.73
N GLY A 289 11.51 -2.25 -18.72
CA GLY A 289 11.90 -2.62 -17.35
C GLY A 289 12.46 -4.04 -17.25
N MET A 290 11.91 -4.99 -18.00
CA MET A 290 12.47 -6.34 -18.09
C MET A 290 13.84 -6.33 -18.74
N ALA A 291 14.02 -5.58 -19.82
CA ALA A 291 15.33 -5.41 -20.47
C ALA A 291 16.35 -4.78 -19.52
N TYR A 292 15.97 -3.74 -18.76
CA TYR A 292 16.83 -3.13 -17.74
C TYR A 292 17.25 -4.14 -16.67
N MET A 293 16.31 -4.93 -16.14
CA MET A 293 16.61 -5.99 -15.19
C MET A 293 17.59 -7.03 -15.77
N MET A 294 17.42 -7.43 -17.04
CA MET A 294 18.33 -8.40 -17.67
C MET A 294 19.70 -7.81 -17.99
N GLN A 295 19.77 -6.50 -18.25
CA GLN A 295 21.03 -5.78 -18.45
C GLN A 295 21.81 -5.60 -17.14
N PHE A 296 21.11 -5.40 -16.03
CA PHE A 296 21.69 -5.20 -14.69
C PHE A 296 21.15 -6.24 -13.67
N PRO A 297 21.44 -7.55 -13.86
CA PRO A 297 20.72 -8.62 -13.16
C PRO A 297 21.01 -8.73 -11.66
N ILE A 298 22.15 -8.25 -11.18
CA ILE A 298 22.57 -8.41 -9.78
C ILE A 298 22.16 -7.21 -8.94
N ALA A 299 22.65 -6.02 -9.29
CA ALA A 299 22.43 -4.80 -8.51
C ALA A 299 21.32 -3.90 -9.08
N GLY A 300 20.83 -4.19 -10.29
CA GLY A 300 19.84 -3.35 -10.96
C GLY A 300 20.39 -1.99 -11.38
N LEU A 301 19.47 -1.09 -11.74
CA LEU A 301 19.74 0.29 -12.09
C LEU A 301 20.17 1.15 -10.88
N GLY A 302 20.13 0.62 -9.66
CA GLY A 302 20.14 1.40 -8.42
C GLY A 302 18.73 1.88 -8.05
N ILE A 303 18.41 1.83 -6.76
CA ILE A 303 17.10 2.27 -6.24
C ILE A 303 16.74 3.69 -6.73
N ASP A 304 15.47 3.88 -7.13
CA ASP A 304 14.91 5.15 -7.64
C ASP A 304 15.49 5.63 -8.99
N ASN A 305 16.10 4.75 -9.79
CA ASN A 305 16.63 5.10 -11.11
C ASN A 305 15.78 4.64 -12.31
N PHE A 306 14.60 4.04 -12.11
CA PHE A 306 13.78 3.58 -13.24
C PHE A 306 13.38 4.73 -14.19
N GLU A 307 12.87 5.84 -13.66
CA GLU A 307 12.50 7.01 -14.47
C GLU A 307 13.72 7.60 -15.21
N ARG A 308 14.90 7.55 -14.56
CA ARG A 308 16.16 7.99 -15.16
C ARG A 308 16.62 7.05 -16.28
N ALA A 309 16.41 5.75 -16.14
CA ALA A 309 16.68 4.78 -17.20
C ALA A 309 15.78 5.00 -18.42
N GLU A 310 14.51 5.39 -18.23
CA GLU A 310 13.65 5.82 -19.35
C GLU A 310 14.24 7.06 -20.06
N GLY A 311 14.82 7.98 -19.29
CA GLY A 311 15.49 9.20 -19.77
C GLY A 311 16.84 9.00 -20.46
N MET A 312 17.53 7.89 -20.23
CA MET A 312 18.92 7.69 -20.67
C MET A 312 19.14 6.45 -21.55
N LEU A 313 18.41 5.37 -21.28
CA LEU A 313 18.65 4.05 -21.86
C LEU A 313 17.54 3.62 -22.83
N SER A 314 16.37 4.26 -22.79
CA SER A 314 15.28 3.91 -23.71
C SER A 314 15.66 4.23 -25.16
N GLU A 315 15.12 3.47 -26.11
CA GLU A 315 15.34 3.72 -27.55
C GLU A 315 14.90 5.14 -27.95
N ARG A 316 13.87 5.68 -27.31
CA ARG A 316 13.43 7.06 -27.51
C ARG A 316 14.43 8.08 -26.99
N ALA A 317 15.09 7.82 -25.86
CA ALA A 317 16.16 8.66 -25.36
C ALA A 317 17.36 8.66 -26.31
N LYS A 318 17.74 7.49 -26.83
CA LYS A 318 18.79 7.36 -27.84
C LYS A 318 18.42 8.09 -29.14
N ALA A 319 17.18 7.93 -29.61
CA ALA A 319 16.70 8.61 -30.81
C ALA A 319 16.68 10.14 -30.64
N GLN A 320 16.20 10.65 -29.49
CA GLN A 320 16.20 12.09 -29.22
C GLN A 320 17.62 12.66 -29.09
N ALA A 321 18.58 11.89 -28.59
CA ALA A 321 19.98 12.31 -28.56
C ALA A 321 20.58 12.47 -29.97
N LEU A 322 20.06 11.76 -30.97
CA LEU A 322 20.46 11.86 -32.37
C LEU A 322 19.69 12.94 -33.14
N ASP A 323 18.41 13.12 -32.83
CA ASP A 323 17.54 14.14 -33.42
C ASP A 323 16.72 14.87 -32.34
N PRO A 324 17.17 16.07 -31.91
CA PRO A 324 16.48 16.88 -30.91
C PRO A 324 15.09 17.37 -31.33
N SER A 325 14.72 17.28 -32.62
CA SER A 325 13.38 17.64 -33.11
C SER A 325 12.31 16.59 -32.79
N LEU A 326 12.73 15.37 -32.39
CA LEU A 326 11.82 14.30 -32.01
C LEU A 326 11.04 14.61 -30.72
N PRO A 327 9.82 14.06 -30.56
CA PRO A 327 8.98 14.37 -29.42
C PRO A 327 9.63 13.95 -28.09
N GLY A 328 9.52 14.82 -27.08
CA GLY A 328 10.23 14.70 -25.80
C GLY A 328 10.09 13.36 -25.07
N ILE A 329 11.05 13.04 -24.21
CA ILE A 329 11.07 11.79 -23.42
C ILE A 329 10.07 11.87 -22.27
N LYS A 330 9.24 10.83 -22.15
CA LYS A 330 8.40 10.62 -20.98
C LYS A 330 9.13 9.76 -19.95
N TRP A 331 9.47 10.37 -18.82
CA TRP A 331 10.10 9.72 -17.67
C TRP A 331 9.04 8.89 -16.94
N SER A 332 8.88 7.64 -17.38
CA SER A 332 7.78 6.78 -16.94
C SER A 332 8.17 6.00 -15.68
N ALA A 333 7.26 5.94 -14.71
CA ALA A 333 7.39 4.99 -13.62
C ALA A 333 7.17 3.56 -14.13
N ALA A 334 7.68 2.56 -13.41
CA ALA A 334 7.54 1.16 -13.80
C ALA A 334 6.07 0.68 -13.90
N HIS A 335 5.17 1.32 -13.15
CA HIS A 335 3.76 0.95 -13.01
C HIS A 335 3.53 -0.51 -12.59
N ASN A 336 4.54 -1.14 -12.00
CA ASN A 336 4.54 -2.49 -11.46
C ASN A 336 5.63 -2.60 -10.38
N SER A 337 5.24 -2.85 -9.13
CA SER A 337 6.12 -2.88 -7.96
C SER A 337 7.16 -4.00 -8.02
N PHE A 338 6.80 -5.15 -8.60
CA PHE A 338 7.72 -6.29 -8.73
C PHE A 338 8.77 -6.00 -9.80
N LEU A 339 8.34 -5.48 -10.95
CA LEU A 339 9.24 -5.05 -12.00
C LEU A 339 10.15 -3.93 -11.52
N GLN A 340 9.62 -2.98 -10.75
CA GLN A 340 10.42 -1.90 -10.15
C GLN A 340 11.53 -2.48 -9.26
N ALA A 341 11.18 -3.38 -8.33
CA ALA A 341 12.15 -4.05 -7.47
C ALA A 341 13.22 -4.81 -8.26
N GLY A 342 12.81 -5.51 -9.33
CA GLY A 342 13.72 -6.25 -10.20
C GLY A 342 14.63 -5.36 -11.06
N ALA A 343 14.08 -4.31 -11.66
CA ALA A 343 14.83 -3.41 -12.53
C ALA A 343 15.81 -2.53 -11.74
N GLU A 344 15.43 -2.07 -10.54
CA GLU A 344 16.26 -1.13 -9.77
C GLU A 344 17.20 -1.81 -8.76
N MET A 345 16.87 -3.00 -8.23
CA MET A 345 17.72 -3.73 -7.28
C MET A 345 18.16 -5.11 -7.80
N GLY A 346 17.91 -5.41 -9.07
CA GLY A 346 18.24 -6.69 -9.71
C GLY A 346 17.31 -7.83 -9.35
N ILE A 347 17.59 -9.01 -9.90
CA ILE A 347 16.89 -10.27 -9.61
C ILE A 347 16.84 -10.55 -8.09
N PRO A 348 17.90 -10.33 -7.28
CA PRO A 348 17.82 -10.51 -5.84
C PRO A 348 16.77 -9.60 -5.18
N GLY A 349 16.64 -8.34 -5.63
CA GLY A 349 15.62 -7.41 -5.17
C GLY A 349 14.19 -7.88 -5.48
N LEU A 350 13.96 -8.38 -6.71
CA LEU A 350 12.69 -9.01 -7.09
C LEU A 350 12.36 -10.22 -6.21
N VAL A 351 13.34 -11.10 -5.98
CA VAL A 351 13.15 -12.31 -5.16
C VAL A 351 12.76 -11.93 -3.74
N ILE A 352 13.45 -10.97 -3.12
CA ILE A 352 13.11 -10.49 -1.77
C ILE A 352 11.72 -9.88 -1.74
N MET A 353 11.35 -9.05 -2.74
CA MET A 353 10.02 -8.45 -2.84
C MET A 353 8.93 -9.52 -2.93
N CYS A 354 9.11 -10.52 -3.80
CA CYS A 354 8.19 -11.65 -3.93
C CYS A 354 8.08 -12.44 -2.62
N ILE A 355 9.19 -12.76 -1.97
CA ILE A 355 9.20 -13.46 -0.69
C ILE A 355 8.46 -12.62 0.37
N MET A 356 8.73 -11.33 0.46
CA MET A 356 8.10 -10.41 1.42
C MET A 356 6.58 -10.34 1.25
N VAL A 357 6.07 -10.35 0.01
CA VAL A 357 4.64 -10.27 -0.29
C VAL A 357 3.92 -11.63 -0.17
N PHE A 358 4.53 -12.71 -0.65
CA PHE A 358 3.84 -13.99 -0.75
C PHE A 358 4.07 -14.93 0.44
N SER A 359 5.22 -14.85 1.13
CA SER A 359 5.48 -15.70 2.31
C SER A 359 4.45 -15.51 3.46
N PRO A 360 3.93 -14.31 3.76
CA PRO A 360 2.94 -14.13 4.83
C PRO A 360 1.65 -14.92 4.60
N ILE A 361 1.26 -15.16 3.35
CA ILE A 361 0.10 -15.97 2.99
C ILE A 361 0.27 -17.39 3.55
N PHE A 362 1.45 -17.99 3.31
CA PHE A 362 1.77 -19.34 3.78
C PHE A 362 2.02 -19.39 5.29
N ILE A 363 2.68 -18.36 5.86
CA ILE A 363 2.93 -18.27 7.30
C ILE A 363 1.60 -18.22 8.05
N CYS A 364 0.66 -17.38 7.64
CA CYS A 364 -0.67 -17.31 8.23
C CYS A 364 -1.44 -18.62 8.05
N ALA A 365 -1.38 -19.25 6.88
CA ALA A 365 -2.03 -20.53 6.65
C ALA A 365 -1.49 -21.65 7.56
N ARG A 366 -0.18 -21.69 7.80
CA ARG A 366 0.45 -22.64 8.75
C ARG A 366 0.05 -22.32 10.18
N LEU A 367 0.08 -21.05 10.58
CA LEU A 367 -0.29 -20.60 11.92
C LEU A 367 -1.75 -20.99 12.26
N ARG A 368 -2.68 -20.84 11.31
CA ARG A 368 -4.07 -21.26 11.50
C ARG A 368 -4.25 -22.75 11.79
N LYS A 369 -3.36 -23.63 11.30
CA LYS A 369 -3.42 -25.06 11.61
C LYS A 369 -3.18 -25.36 13.10
N GLN A 370 -2.49 -24.45 13.79
CA GLN A 370 -2.19 -24.53 15.23
C GLN A 370 -3.29 -23.88 16.09
N MET A 371 -4.15 -23.05 15.49
CA MET A 371 -5.20 -22.28 16.17
C MET A 371 -6.56 -23.02 16.20
N LYS A 372 -6.57 -24.29 16.62
CA LYS A 372 -7.80 -25.10 16.67
C LYS A 372 -8.74 -24.57 17.77
N GLY A 373 -10.01 -24.32 17.43
CA GLY A 373 -11.02 -23.80 18.37
C GLY A 373 -10.94 -22.28 18.63
N TRP A 374 -9.92 -21.58 18.12
CA TRP A 374 -9.73 -20.15 18.41
C TRP A 374 -10.81 -19.25 17.80
N ALA A 375 -11.56 -19.73 16.81
CA ALA A 375 -12.69 -19.00 16.24
C ALA A 375 -13.83 -18.77 17.26
N GLU A 376 -13.97 -19.68 18.22
CA GLU A 376 -14.98 -19.67 19.30
C GLU A 376 -14.36 -19.37 20.67
N GLY A 377 -13.06 -19.08 20.69
CA GLY A 377 -12.31 -18.76 21.90
C GLY A 377 -12.61 -17.36 22.46
N ASP A 378 -11.73 -16.90 23.34
CA ASP A 378 -11.82 -15.56 23.88
C ASP A 378 -11.59 -14.45 22.82
N ALA A 379 -11.74 -13.20 23.24
CA ALA A 379 -11.64 -12.04 22.34
C ALA A 379 -10.28 -11.95 21.60
N GLU A 380 -9.19 -12.32 22.29
CA GLU A 380 -7.83 -12.26 21.78
C GLU A 380 -7.58 -13.41 20.80
N GLN A 381 -7.91 -14.64 21.20
CA GLN A 381 -7.82 -15.82 20.34
C GLN A 381 -8.60 -15.63 19.05
N ARG A 382 -9.83 -15.13 19.15
CA ARG A 382 -10.70 -14.87 18.00
C ARG A 382 -10.11 -13.78 17.09
N PHE A 383 -9.59 -12.70 17.66
CA PHE A 383 -8.95 -11.64 16.89
C PHE A 383 -7.71 -12.14 16.14
N LEU A 384 -6.82 -12.90 16.79
CA LEU A 384 -5.63 -13.47 16.17
C LEU A 384 -5.99 -14.49 15.09
N TYR A 385 -7.00 -15.33 15.32
CA TYR A 385 -7.51 -16.27 14.33
C TYR A 385 -8.03 -15.55 13.07
N PHE A 386 -8.89 -14.54 13.23
CA PHE A 386 -9.37 -13.77 12.08
C PHE A 386 -8.26 -12.96 11.42
N THR A 387 -7.29 -12.44 12.17
CA THR A 387 -6.13 -11.77 11.58
C THR A 387 -5.35 -12.72 10.67
N ALA A 388 -5.07 -13.94 11.13
CA ALA A 388 -4.44 -14.97 10.30
C ALA A 388 -5.34 -15.43 9.12
N LEU A 389 -6.64 -15.13 9.15
CA LEU A 389 -7.59 -15.41 8.07
C LEU A 389 -7.63 -14.32 6.99
N TYR A 390 -7.66 -13.03 7.41
CA TYR A 390 -7.80 -11.87 6.52
C TYR A 390 -6.46 -11.32 6.02
N MET A 391 -5.36 -11.45 6.78
CA MET A 391 -4.04 -10.98 6.33
C MET A 391 -3.60 -11.61 5.00
N PRO A 392 -3.77 -12.93 4.76
CA PRO A 392 -3.52 -13.52 3.43
C PRO A 392 -4.30 -12.84 2.31
N VAL A 393 -5.55 -12.46 2.55
CA VAL A 393 -6.38 -11.75 1.56
C VAL A 393 -5.80 -10.37 1.27
N ALA A 394 -5.32 -9.66 2.29
CA ALA A 394 -4.67 -8.36 2.11
C ALA A 394 -3.37 -8.49 1.31
N PHE A 395 -2.56 -9.53 1.56
CA PHE A 395 -1.35 -9.81 0.79
C PHE A 395 -1.63 -10.25 -0.67
N ILE A 396 -2.72 -10.98 -0.91
CA ILE A 396 -3.19 -11.27 -2.28
C ILE A 396 -3.62 -9.98 -2.97
N GLY A 397 -4.38 -9.12 -2.28
CA GLY A 397 -4.75 -7.80 -2.77
C GLY A 397 -3.53 -6.93 -3.09
N PHE A 398 -2.51 -6.95 -2.22
CA PHE A 398 -1.21 -6.33 -2.48
C PHE A 398 -0.55 -6.92 -3.71
N GLY A 399 -0.51 -8.25 -3.82
CA GLY A 399 0.05 -8.97 -4.95
C GLY A 399 -0.55 -8.50 -6.27
N VAL A 400 -1.88 -8.51 -6.40
CA VAL A 400 -2.56 -8.09 -7.63
C VAL A 400 -2.41 -6.59 -7.87
N GLY A 401 -2.73 -5.75 -6.89
CA GLY A 401 -2.67 -4.29 -7.06
C GLY A 401 -1.24 -3.80 -7.35
N GLY A 402 -0.24 -4.45 -6.75
CA GLY A 402 1.18 -4.20 -6.96
C GLY A 402 1.65 -4.42 -8.41
N PHE A 403 0.95 -5.21 -9.24
CA PHE A 403 1.25 -5.30 -10.67
C PHE A 403 0.89 -4.02 -11.46
N PHE A 404 0.12 -3.10 -10.86
CA PHE A 404 -0.43 -1.93 -11.53
C PHE A 404 0.03 -0.58 -10.96
N VAL A 405 0.85 -0.59 -9.90
CA VAL A 405 1.40 0.59 -9.21
C VAL A 405 2.90 0.43 -8.97
N SER A 406 3.60 1.51 -8.63
CA SER A 406 5.05 1.51 -8.32
C SER A 406 5.28 1.72 -6.82
N PHE A 407 5.04 0.67 -6.02
CA PHE A 407 5.03 0.69 -4.55
C PHE A 407 6.14 -0.19 -3.94
N ALA A 408 7.24 -0.41 -4.66
CA ALA A 408 8.29 -1.33 -4.20
C ALA A 408 8.93 -0.88 -2.87
N TYR A 409 9.17 0.43 -2.70
CA TYR A 409 9.79 1.01 -1.49
C TYR A 409 9.28 2.42 -1.15
N LEU A 410 8.29 2.91 -1.90
CA LEU A 410 7.75 4.25 -1.75
C LEU A 410 6.69 4.31 -0.65
N ASP A 411 6.90 5.18 0.34
CA ASP A 411 5.78 5.90 0.97
C ASP A 411 5.48 7.09 0.05
N PRO A 412 4.30 7.19 -0.57
CA PRO A 412 4.01 8.24 -1.56
C PRO A 412 3.96 9.66 -0.99
N HIS A 413 4.53 9.94 0.19
CA HIS A 413 4.52 11.24 0.85
C HIS A 413 5.18 12.35 0.01
N ILE A 414 6.08 12.03 -0.94
CA ILE A 414 7.01 13.01 -1.54
C ILE A 414 7.06 12.94 -3.08
N ARG A 415 5.89 13.00 -3.74
CA ARG A 415 5.82 13.44 -5.15
C ARG A 415 5.58 14.95 -5.30
N ALA A 416 5.29 15.66 -4.21
CA ALA A 416 5.03 17.11 -4.22
C ALA A 416 6.27 17.98 -4.56
N GLY A 417 7.46 17.39 -4.75
CA GLY A 417 8.66 18.07 -5.25
C GLY A 417 8.76 18.16 -6.78
N GLY A 418 7.78 17.64 -7.52
CA GLY A 418 7.79 17.55 -8.99
C GLY A 418 7.72 18.87 -9.77
N VAL A 419 7.76 20.04 -9.12
CA VAL A 419 7.72 21.35 -9.79
C VAL A 419 9.11 22.02 -9.88
N HIS A 420 10.16 21.45 -9.27
CA HIS A 420 11.52 22.03 -9.32
C HIS A 420 12.61 21.19 -10.00
N ARG A 421 12.27 20.11 -10.73
CA ARG A 421 13.24 19.39 -11.59
C ARG A 421 13.49 20.11 -12.94
N ARG A 422 13.76 21.43 -12.91
CA ARG A 422 14.16 22.22 -14.11
C ARG A 422 15.44 23.05 -13.92
N ALA A 423 16.16 22.92 -12.81
CA ALA A 423 17.30 23.83 -12.53
C ALA A 423 18.63 23.15 -12.13
N SER A 424 18.88 21.92 -12.55
CA SER A 424 20.20 21.29 -12.36
C SER A 424 20.65 20.44 -13.55
N ALA A 425 20.45 21.01 -14.75
CA ALA A 425 21.41 20.83 -15.83
C ALA A 425 22.45 21.95 -15.65
N PHE A 426 23.75 21.60 -15.67
CA PHE A 426 24.90 22.37 -15.17
C PHE A 426 25.18 22.22 -13.67
N LEU A 427 25.70 21.05 -13.28
CA LEU A 427 27.08 20.85 -12.81
C LEU A 427 27.37 19.35 -12.68
#